data_AF-C7NEP1-F1
#
_entry.id   AF-C7NEP1-F1
#
_cell.length_a   1.000
_cell.length_b   1.000
_cell.length_c   1.000
_cell.angle_alpha   90.00
_cell.angle_beta   90.00
_cell.angle_gamma   90.00
#
_symmetry.space_group_name_H-M   'P 1'
#
loop_
_entity.id
_entity.type
_entity.pdbx_description
1 polymer ?
#
loop_
_entity_poly.entity_id
_entity_poly.type
_entity_poly.pdbx_seq_one_letter_code
_entity_poly.pdbx_strand_id
1 'polypeptide(L)'
;MNVLIDEQKFKENYEILSDYKFDFEMEKRCIDYIKNKKGNQLSCMRTLSSEYKVLASKNLLIENNLNSFRLNCHISEKLKILGTSKESKLYKASYSLFGLIMSNNKEWISFLKNNLNYITSNDFNSKENTYIKSKDLHRNSFLSKTTILALLGDFEEVEKRSKKYLEEPLTKSYYAYTKYDFMFFEALVNKNTEKMKRAIHKLLEPKIAKKILFDTDINYSFYLNIYVLMYSKIALLHGFDLGINDKMAPKNLIDNTSLQSYEEPYDFMKKIDLVTLTPEKWKEWTEDYSIIVPIT
;
A
#
# COMPACT_ATOMS: atom_id res chain seq x y z
N MET A 1 -30.88 -0.80 -6.47
CA MET A 1 -29.52 -1.37 -6.40
C MET A 1 -28.58 -0.21 -6.05
N ASN A 2 -28.10 -0.11 -4.81
CA ASN A 2 -27.26 1.03 -4.39
C ASN A 2 -25.83 0.82 -4.88
N VAL A 3 -25.51 1.40 -6.03
CA VAL A 3 -24.17 1.30 -6.60
C VAL A 3 -23.28 2.30 -5.89
N LEU A 4 -22.39 1.76 -5.06
CA LEU A 4 -21.32 2.45 -4.32
C LEU A 4 -20.27 3.09 -5.24
N ILE A 5 -20.19 2.60 -6.47
CA ILE A 5 -19.20 2.92 -7.49
C ILE A 5 -20.00 3.51 -8.65
N ASP A 6 -19.50 4.58 -9.23
CA ASP A 6 -20.06 5.11 -10.47
C ASP A 6 -20.02 4.00 -11.54
N GLU A 7 -21.19 3.47 -11.95
CA GLU A 7 -21.28 2.33 -12.89
C GLU A 7 -20.56 2.63 -14.20
N GLN A 8 -20.64 3.88 -14.65
CA GLN A 8 -19.94 4.34 -15.83
C GLN A 8 -18.43 4.28 -15.61
N LYS A 9 -17.95 4.82 -14.48
CA LYS A 9 -16.52 4.74 -14.13
C LYS A 9 -16.04 3.29 -14.01
N PHE A 10 -16.84 2.39 -13.44
CA PHE A 10 -16.50 0.96 -13.38
C PHE A 10 -16.34 0.39 -14.78
N LYS A 11 -17.33 0.59 -15.66
CA LYS A 11 -17.32 0.08 -17.02
C LYS A 11 -16.11 0.59 -17.82
N GLU A 12 -15.85 1.89 -17.78
CA GLU A 12 -14.71 2.51 -18.46
C GLU A 12 -13.36 1.92 -18.00
N ASN A 13 -13.15 1.83 -16.68
CA ASN A 13 -11.90 1.27 -16.14
C ASN A 13 -11.78 -0.25 -16.38
N TYR A 14 -12.91 -0.97 -16.38
CA TYR A 14 -12.95 -2.39 -16.72
C TYR A 14 -12.55 -2.63 -18.18
N GLU A 15 -13.05 -1.84 -19.12
CA GLU A 15 -12.69 -1.93 -20.54
C GLU A 15 -11.20 -1.61 -20.74
N ILE A 16 -10.70 -0.52 -20.16
CA ILE A 16 -9.26 -0.16 -20.19
C ILE A 16 -8.39 -1.30 -19.67
N LEU A 17 -8.76 -1.90 -18.53
CA LEU A 17 -7.98 -2.98 -17.92
C LEU A 17 -8.08 -4.28 -18.71
N SER A 18 -9.23 -4.54 -19.35
CA SER A 18 -9.42 -5.70 -20.22
C SER A 18 -8.50 -5.64 -21.43
N ASP A 19 -8.43 -4.46 -22.07
CA ASP A 19 -7.63 -4.21 -23.27
C ASP A 19 -6.14 -4.01 -22.99
N TYR A 20 -5.77 -3.76 -21.72
CA TYR A 20 -4.38 -3.58 -21.31
C TYR A 20 -3.50 -4.76 -21.76
N LYS A 21 -2.37 -4.43 -22.39
CA LYS A 21 -1.30 -5.36 -22.73
C LYS A 21 -0.01 -4.82 -22.16
N PHE A 22 0.78 -5.71 -21.58
CA PHE A 22 2.09 -5.37 -21.06
C PHE A 22 2.99 -4.87 -22.20
N ASP A 23 3.59 -3.70 -22.04
CA ASP A 23 4.45 -3.09 -23.05
C ASP A 23 5.86 -3.67 -22.99
N PHE A 24 6.09 -4.75 -23.73
CA PHE A 24 7.38 -5.45 -23.80
C PHE A 24 8.50 -4.59 -24.41
N GLU A 25 8.19 -3.62 -25.28
CA GLU A 25 9.21 -2.73 -25.86
C GLU A 25 9.65 -1.68 -24.84
N MET A 26 8.70 -1.11 -24.08
CA MET A 26 9.01 -0.24 -22.94
C MET A 26 9.79 -1.00 -21.86
N GLU A 27 9.40 -2.23 -21.55
CA GLU A 27 10.13 -3.08 -20.60
C GLU A 27 11.57 -3.28 -21.06
N LYS A 28 11.78 -3.77 -22.29
CA LYS A 28 13.11 -4.00 -22.86
C LYS A 28 13.98 -2.75 -22.82
N ARG A 29 13.42 -1.58 -23.13
CA ARG A 29 14.11 -0.29 -23.03
C ARG A 29 14.47 0.06 -21.58
N CYS A 30 13.55 -0.11 -20.64
CA CYS A 30 13.83 0.13 -19.22
C CYS A 30 14.92 -0.81 -18.71
N ILE A 31 14.90 -2.08 -19.11
CA ILE A 31 15.92 -3.06 -18.76
C ILE A 31 17.29 -2.71 -19.36
N ASP A 32 17.35 -2.26 -20.63
CA ASP A 32 18.58 -1.75 -21.24
C ASP A 32 19.16 -0.59 -20.43
N TYR A 33 18.32 0.37 -20.04
CA TYR A 33 18.75 1.55 -19.30
C TYR A 33 19.27 1.19 -17.90
N ILE A 34 18.60 0.27 -17.22
CA ILE A 34 19.02 -0.21 -15.90
C ILE A 34 20.34 -1.00 -15.99
N LYS A 35 20.48 -1.90 -16.98
CA LYS A 35 21.67 -2.74 -17.15
C LYS A 35 22.90 -1.92 -17.58
N ASN A 36 22.71 -0.99 -18.52
CA ASN A 36 23.80 -0.21 -19.11
C ASN A 36 23.97 1.17 -18.47
N LYS A 37 23.31 1.43 -17.34
CA LYS A 37 23.35 2.69 -16.59
C LYS A 37 23.09 3.93 -17.47
N LYS A 38 22.14 3.83 -18.40
CA LYS A 38 21.73 4.94 -19.28
C LYS A 38 20.54 5.71 -18.70
N GLY A 39 20.48 7.01 -18.97
CA GLY A 39 19.32 7.84 -18.63
C GLY A 39 19.00 7.83 -17.14
N ASN A 40 17.70 7.78 -16.78
CA ASN A 40 17.23 7.74 -15.40
C ASN A 40 16.71 6.33 -15.04
N GLN A 41 17.60 5.52 -14.49
CA GLN A 41 17.38 4.11 -14.16
C GLN A 41 16.35 3.95 -13.03
N LEU A 42 16.37 4.84 -12.02
CA LEU A 42 15.36 4.87 -10.95
C LEU A 42 13.96 5.14 -11.52
N SER A 43 13.85 6.01 -12.53
CA SER A 43 12.60 6.23 -13.25
C SER A 43 12.15 4.97 -14.00
N CYS A 44 13.06 4.28 -14.68
CA CYS A 44 12.75 3.00 -15.34
C CYS A 44 12.19 1.96 -14.35
N MET A 45 12.79 1.82 -13.16
CA MET A 45 12.27 0.92 -12.12
C MET A 45 10.85 1.33 -11.65
N ARG A 46 10.58 2.63 -11.49
CA ARG A 46 9.23 3.15 -11.14
C ARG A 46 8.20 2.97 -12.26
N THR A 47 8.63 3.07 -13.52
CA THR A 47 7.76 2.76 -14.67
C THR A 47 7.39 1.29 -14.67
N LEU A 48 8.37 0.39 -14.54
CA LEU A 48 8.12 -1.05 -14.42
C LEU A 48 7.20 -1.36 -13.22
N SER A 49 7.42 -0.73 -12.06
CA SER A 49 6.54 -0.84 -10.90
C SER A 49 5.08 -0.53 -11.24
N SER A 50 4.86 0.55 -12.00
CA SER A 50 3.52 0.97 -12.41
C SER A 50 2.87 -0.06 -13.35
N GLU A 51 3.61 -0.63 -14.31
CA GLU A 51 3.10 -1.70 -15.18
C GLU A 51 2.69 -2.95 -14.40
N TYR A 52 3.56 -3.44 -13.49
CA TYR A 52 3.24 -4.61 -12.67
C TYR A 52 2.02 -4.38 -11.77
N LYS A 53 1.77 -3.13 -11.38
CA LYS A 53 0.58 -2.75 -10.62
C LYS A 53 -0.70 -2.86 -11.44
N VAL A 54 -0.68 -2.40 -12.69
CA VAL A 54 -1.79 -2.55 -13.63
C VAL A 54 -2.01 -4.04 -13.92
N LEU A 55 -0.93 -4.78 -14.18
CA LEU A 55 -0.96 -6.22 -14.41
C LEU A 55 -1.56 -6.98 -13.22
N ALA A 56 -1.17 -6.64 -12.00
CA ALA A 56 -1.76 -7.22 -10.80
C ALA A 56 -3.28 -7.01 -10.77
N SER A 57 -3.76 -5.79 -11.01
CA SER A 57 -5.19 -5.51 -11.07
C SER A 57 -5.90 -6.33 -12.15
N LYS A 58 -5.30 -6.46 -13.34
CA LYS A 58 -5.82 -7.30 -14.43
C LYS A 58 -5.91 -8.76 -14.02
N ASN A 59 -4.85 -9.31 -13.43
CA ASN A 59 -4.84 -10.69 -12.95
C ASN A 59 -5.98 -10.94 -11.96
N LEU A 60 -6.27 -9.97 -11.10
CA LEU A 60 -7.34 -10.10 -10.12
C LEU A 60 -8.73 -9.98 -10.76
N LEU A 61 -9.02 -8.89 -11.45
CA LEU A 61 -10.38 -8.56 -11.89
C LEU A 61 -10.80 -9.30 -13.16
N ILE A 62 -9.89 -9.46 -14.12
CA ILE A 62 -10.21 -9.98 -15.46
C ILE A 62 -9.89 -11.47 -15.54
N GLU A 63 -8.72 -11.87 -15.05
CA GLU A 63 -8.22 -13.24 -15.22
C GLU A 63 -8.56 -14.14 -14.02
N ASN A 64 -9.08 -13.56 -12.92
CA ASN A 64 -9.40 -14.26 -11.68
C ASN A 64 -8.24 -15.13 -11.16
N ASN A 65 -7.00 -14.65 -11.33
CA ASN A 65 -5.77 -15.34 -10.98
C ASN A 65 -5.14 -14.68 -9.74
N LEU A 66 -5.51 -15.18 -8.57
CA LEU A 66 -5.08 -14.64 -7.29
C LEU A 66 -3.55 -14.79 -7.05
N ASN A 67 -2.95 -15.88 -7.54
CA ASN A 67 -1.52 -16.10 -7.37
C ASN A 67 -0.71 -15.08 -8.18
N SER A 68 -1.06 -14.86 -9.45
CA SER A 68 -0.42 -13.83 -10.28
C SER A 68 -0.66 -12.44 -9.73
N PHE A 69 -1.86 -12.13 -9.23
CA PHE A 69 -2.14 -10.86 -8.55
C PHE A 69 -1.18 -10.61 -7.37
N ARG A 70 -0.99 -11.60 -6.50
CA ARG A 70 -0.08 -11.48 -5.34
C ARG A 70 1.37 -11.33 -5.74
N LEU A 71 1.81 -12.11 -6.75
CA LEU A 71 3.15 -12.04 -7.29
C LEU A 71 3.43 -10.65 -7.87
N ASN A 72 2.53 -10.15 -8.72
CA ASN A 72 2.68 -8.85 -9.35
C ASN A 72 2.53 -7.68 -8.37
N CYS A 73 1.74 -7.84 -7.30
CA CYS A 73 1.77 -6.92 -6.16
C CYS A 73 3.15 -6.84 -5.52
N HIS A 74 3.80 -7.98 -5.26
CA HIS A 74 5.16 -8.02 -4.71
C HIS A 74 6.18 -7.37 -5.67
N ILE A 75 6.17 -7.75 -6.95
CA ILE A 75 7.10 -7.22 -7.96
C ILE A 75 6.94 -5.70 -8.07
N SER A 76 5.71 -5.21 -8.18
CA SER A 76 5.39 -3.78 -8.21
C SER A 76 6.00 -3.05 -7.01
N GLU A 77 5.78 -3.52 -5.79
CA GLU A 77 6.29 -2.85 -4.59
C GLU A 77 7.80 -2.93 -4.44
N LYS A 78 8.43 -4.06 -4.81
CA LYS A 78 9.89 -4.18 -4.79
C LYS A 78 10.52 -3.23 -5.80
N LEU A 79 10.01 -3.16 -7.03
CA LEU A 79 10.46 -2.20 -8.03
C LEU A 79 10.29 -0.74 -7.58
N LYS A 80 9.18 -0.43 -6.90
CA LYS A 80 8.93 0.91 -6.33
C LYS A 80 10.02 1.31 -5.34
N ILE A 81 10.43 0.39 -4.46
CA ILE A 81 11.51 0.61 -3.49
C ILE A 81 12.84 0.81 -4.20
N LEU A 82 13.18 -0.08 -5.14
CA LEU A 82 14.44 0.00 -5.89
C LEU A 82 14.54 1.29 -6.71
N GLY A 83 13.41 1.78 -7.23
CA GLY A 83 13.33 3.02 -8.01
C GLY A 83 13.09 4.31 -7.23
N THR A 84 13.04 4.26 -5.89
CA THR A 84 12.77 5.43 -5.05
C THR A 84 13.94 5.70 -4.13
N SER A 85 14.46 6.93 -4.17
CA SER A 85 15.50 7.35 -3.23
C SER A 85 14.98 7.33 -1.79
N LYS A 86 15.84 6.99 -0.83
CA LYS A 86 15.44 6.93 0.58
C LYS A 86 14.88 8.26 1.09
N GLU A 87 15.35 9.39 0.55
CA GLU A 87 14.96 10.75 0.95
C GLU A 87 13.50 11.06 0.58
N SER A 88 12.91 10.30 -0.34
CA SER A 88 11.60 10.59 -0.90
C SER A 88 10.42 10.24 0.00
N LYS A 89 10.63 9.46 1.09
CA LYS A 89 9.63 8.89 2.02
C LYS A 89 8.52 8.10 1.27
N LEU A 90 8.62 6.78 1.25
CA LEU A 90 7.92 5.90 0.29
C LEU A 90 6.41 5.72 0.52
N TYR A 91 5.95 5.74 1.79
CA TYR A 91 4.56 5.44 2.15
C TYR A 91 3.88 6.63 2.83
N LYS A 92 3.79 7.77 2.13
CA LYS A 92 3.16 9.00 2.65
C LYS A 92 1.64 8.90 2.82
N ALA A 93 0.98 7.92 2.21
CA ALA A 93 -0.46 7.71 2.33
C ALA A 93 -0.76 6.24 2.60
N SER A 94 -1.73 5.95 3.47
CA SER A 94 -2.01 4.57 3.89
C SER A 94 -2.39 3.66 2.71
N TYR A 95 -3.18 4.16 1.75
CA TYR A 95 -3.52 3.39 0.54
C TYR A 95 -2.32 2.89 -0.26
N SER A 96 -1.15 3.55 -0.14
CA SER A 96 0.07 3.15 -0.85
C SER A 96 0.70 1.85 -0.31
N LEU A 97 0.21 1.35 0.83
CA LEU A 97 0.57 0.04 1.41
C LEU A 97 -0.25 -1.12 0.83
N PHE A 98 -1.26 -0.84 0.01
CA PHE A 98 -2.20 -1.85 -0.47
C PHE A 98 -1.49 -3.00 -1.19
N GLY A 99 -0.64 -2.72 -2.20
CA GLY A 99 0.09 -3.76 -2.93
C GLY A 99 0.99 -4.60 -2.00
N LEU A 100 1.66 -3.97 -1.04
CA LEU A 100 2.54 -4.65 -0.09
C LEU A 100 1.75 -5.66 0.74
N ILE A 101 0.63 -5.22 1.33
CA ILE A 101 -0.24 -6.05 2.17
C ILE A 101 -0.90 -7.15 1.34
N MET A 102 -1.37 -6.82 0.13
CA MET A 102 -2.06 -7.78 -0.74
C MET A 102 -1.12 -8.86 -1.30
N SER A 103 0.19 -8.61 -1.36
CA SER A 103 1.16 -9.61 -1.82
C SER A 103 1.27 -10.83 -0.90
N ASN A 104 0.90 -10.71 0.38
CA ASN A 104 1.12 -11.71 1.44
C ASN A 104 2.59 -12.13 1.63
N ASN A 105 3.57 -11.41 1.08
CA ASN A 105 4.98 -11.73 1.31
C ASN A 105 5.39 -11.28 2.73
N LYS A 106 5.79 -12.25 3.58
CA LYS A 106 6.19 -12.00 4.98
C LYS A 106 7.48 -11.19 5.09
N GLU A 107 8.34 -11.18 4.08
CA GLU A 107 9.58 -10.40 4.06
C GLU A 107 9.31 -8.90 4.18
N TRP A 108 8.12 -8.45 3.77
CA TRP A 108 7.70 -7.07 3.94
C TRP A 108 7.64 -6.64 5.41
N ILE A 109 7.31 -7.53 6.33
CA ILE A 109 7.30 -7.23 7.77
C ILE A 109 8.72 -6.87 8.23
N SER A 110 9.72 -7.65 7.81
CA SER A 110 11.14 -7.38 8.09
C SER A 110 11.60 -6.07 7.47
N PHE A 111 11.27 -5.83 6.20
CA PHE A 111 11.59 -4.58 5.52
C PHE A 111 10.99 -3.35 6.24
N LEU A 112 9.70 -3.40 6.57
CA LEU A 112 9.00 -2.32 7.28
C LEU A 112 9.63 -2.06 8.65
N LYS A 113 9.98 -3.11 9.40
CA LYS A 113 10.63 -3.00 10.71
C LYS A 113 12.00 -2.33 10.60
N ASN A 114 12.82 -2.75 9.65
CA ASN A 114 14.18 -2.24 9.48
C ASN A 114 14.24 -0.80 8.96
N ASN A 115 13.18 -0.35 8.25
CA ASN A 115 13.19 0.92 7.53
C ASN A 115 12.12 1.91 8.00
N LEU A 116 11.38 1.62 9.09
CA LEU A 116 10.22 2.40 9.56
C LEU A 116 10.46 3.90 9.63
N ASN A 117 11.59 4.30 10.24
CA ASN A 117 11.94 5.71 10.45
C ASN A 117 12.30 6.46 9.16
N TYR A 118 12.56 5.74 8.07
CA TYR A 118 12.96 6.31 6.78
C TYR A 118 11.78 6.34 5.79
N ILE A 119 10.92 5.34 5.84
CA ILE A 119 9.77 5.24 4.93
C ILE A 119 8.56 6.07 5.41
N THR A 120 8.54 6.47 6.68
CA THR A 120 7.49 7.31 7.29
C THR A 120 8.06 8.64 7.78
N SER A 121 7.21 9.67 7.91
CA SER A 121 7.61 10.93 8.54
C SER A 121 7.56 10.85 10.07
N ASN A 122 8.39 11.64 10.75
CA ASN A 122 8.13 11.96 12.15
C ASN A 122 6.98 12.97 12.23
N ASP A 123 5.79 12.48 12.52
CA ASP A 123 4.51 13.20 12.52
C ASP A 123 3.90 13.33 13.92
N PHE A 124 4.61 12.84 14.93
CA PHE A 124 4.18 12.82 16.32
C PHE A 124 5.26 13.42 17.21
N ASN A 125 4.91 14.47 17.96
CA ASN A 125 5.78 15.09 18.94
C ASN A 125 5.59 14.37 20.28
N SER A 126 6.59 13.58 20.69
CA SER A 126 6.55 12.85 21.96
C SER A 126 6.61 13.76 23.19
N LYS A 127 7.27 14.92 23.11
CA LYS A 127 7.40 15.86 24.24
C LYS A 127 6.07 16.56 24.53
N GLU A 128 5.35 16.93 23.48
CA GLU A 128 4.06 17.59 23.60
C GLU A 128 2.89 16.60 23.65
N ASN A 129 3.16 15.32 23.35
CA ASN A 129 2.14 14.29 23.16
C ASN A 129 1.07 14.73 22.14
N THR A 130 1.49 15.36 21.04
CA THR A 130 0.65 15.92 19.99
C THR A 130 1.02 15.35 18.62
N TYR A 131 0.02 15.09 17.78
CA TYR A 131 0.30 14.91 16.35
C TYR A 131 0.43 16.29 15.69
N ILE A 132 1.38 16.42 14.76
CA ILE A 132 1.72 17.71 14.15
C ILE A 132 0.65 18.08 13.12
N LYS A 133 -0.17 19.09 13.42
CA LYS A 133 -1.36 19.47 12.64
C LYS A 133 -1.07 20.16 11.29
N SER A 134 0.18 20.58 11.03
CA SER A 134 0.53 21.40 9.85
C SER A 134 0.88 20.56 8.60
N LYS A 135 0.43 21.05 7.42
CA LYS A 135 0.45 20.48 6.05
C LYS A 135 -0.29 19.14 5.88
N ASP A 136 -1.17 19.07 4.86
CA ASP A 136 -1.94 17.87 4.51
C ASP A 136 -1.08 16.60 4.33
N LEU A 137 0.18 16.77 3.93
CA LEU A 137 1.16 15.70 3.77
C LEU A 137 1.49 14.94 5.08
N HIS A 138 1.50 15.62 6.23
CA HIS A 138 1.75 14.98 7.53
C HIS A 138 0.56 14.13 7.99
N ARG A 139 -0.64 14.35 7.43
CA ARG A 139 -1.89 13.71 7.85
C ARG A 139 -2.06 12.32 7.27
N ASN A 140 -1.83 12.20 5.97
CA ASN A 140 -1.77 10.90 5.30
C ASN A 140 -0.61 10.06 5.85
N SER A 141 0.49 10.71 6.24
CA SER A 141 1.64 10.06 6.86
C SER A 141 1.28 9.53 8.27
N PHE A 142 0.49 10.27 9.04
CA PHE A 142 0.04 9.85 10.38
C PHE A 142 -0.77 8.55 10.34
N LEU A 143 -1.73 8.45 9.43
CA LEU A 143 -2.50 7.23 9.20
C LEU A 143 -1.62 6.10 8.65
N SER A 144 -0.77 6.39 7.67
CA SER A 144 0.13 5.40 7.06
C SER A 144 1.08 4.77 8.09
N LYS A 145 1.74 5.59 8.93
CA LYS A 145 2.61 5.11 10.00
C LYS A 145 1.84 4.28 11.03
N THR A 146 0.63 4.70 11.42
CA THR A 146 -0.23 3.91 12.32
C THR A 146 -0.60 2.56 11.70
N THR A 147 -0.86 2.52 10.39
CA THR A 147 -1.15 1.28 9.65
C THR A 147 0.07 0.35 9.64
N ILE A 148 1.28 0.88 9.43
CA ILE A 148 2.52 0.09 9.50
C ILE A 148 2.77 -0.43 10.93
N LEU A 149 2.59 0.40 11.95
CA LEU A 149 2.74 -0.03 13.35
C LEU A 149 1.73 -1.14 13.70
N ALA A 150 0.50 -1.04 13.20
CA ALA A 150 -0.50 -2.09 13.33
C ALA A 150 -0.09 -3.37 12.60
N LEU A 151 0.51 -3.30 11.41
CA LEU A 151 1.09 -4.48 10.73
C LEU A 151 2.21 -5.13 11.56
N LEU A 152 3.06 -4.32 12.18
CA LEU A 152 4.20 -4.77 12.99
C LEU A 152 3.80 -5.27 14.39
N GLY A 153 2.56 -5.02 14.83
CA GLY A 153 2.08 -5.39 16.17
C GLY A 153 2.59 -4.47 17.28
N ASP A 154 3.05 -3.25 16.96
CA ASP A 154 3.44 -2.24 17.94
C ASP A 154 2.19 -1.56 18.52
N PHE A 155 1.44 -2.32 19.32
CA PHE A 155 0.13 -1.89 19.81
C PHE A 155 0.19 -0.74 20.82
N GLU A 156 1.31 -0.55 21.51
CA GLU A 156 1.49 0.59 22.41
C GLU A 156 1.45 1.91 21.63
N GLU A 157 2.23 2.01 20.54
CA GLU A 157 2.25 3.22 19.73
C GLU A 157 0.95 3.36 18.90
N VAL A 158 0.35 2.25 18.45
CA VAL A 158 -0.98 2.28 17.78
C VAL A 158 -2.05 2.83 18.73
N GLU A 159 -2.07 2.39 19.99
CA GLU A 159 -3.03 2.87 20.99
C GLU A 159 -2.89 4.38 21.20
N LYS A 160 -1.66 4.81 21.48
CA LYS A 160 -1.33 6.21 21.72
C LYS A 160 -1.76 7.11 20.57
N ARG A 161 -1.42 6.72 19.33
CA ARG A 161 -1.75 7.48 18.12
C ARG A 161 -3.26 7.50 17.88
N SER A 162 -3.94 6.39 18.11
CA SER A 162 -5.39 6.27 17.91
C SER A 162 -6.18 7.11 18.90
N LYS A 163 -5.87 7.01 20.20
CA LYS A 163 -6.48 7.85 21.24
C LYS A 163 -6.28 9.33 20.91
N LYS A 164 -5.04 9.72 20.57
CA LYS A 164 -4.73 11.11 20.27
C LYS A 164 -5.50 11.65 19.07
N TYR A 165 -5.66 10.87 18.01
CA TYR A 165 -6.47 11.29 16.87
C TYR A 165 -7.96 11.42 17.23
N LEU A 166 -8.49 10.49 18.02
CA LEU A 166 -9.92 10.44 18.36
C LEU A 166 -10.36 11.52 19.37
N GLU A 167 -9.43 12.11 20.14
CA GLU A 167 -9.70 13.30 20.98
C GLU A 167 -10.15 14.51 20.16
N GLU A 168 -9.52 14.73 19.00
CA GLU A 168 -9.79 15.88 18.14
C GLU A 168 -9.74 15.48 16.66
N PRO A 169 -10.70 14.66 16.19
CA PRO A 169 -10.69 14.17 14.83
C PRO A 169 -10.92 15.32 13.85
N LEU A 170 -10.41 15.16 12.64
CA LEU A 170 -10.72 16.10 11.58
C LEU A 170 -12.21 16.02 11.23
N THR A 171 -12.81 17.17 10.94
CA THR A 171 -14.26 17.28 10.70
C THR A 171 -14.62 17.74 9.30
N LYS A 172 -13.62 18.09 8.48
CA LYS A 172 -13.81 18.65 7.13
C LYS A 172 -13.39 17.67 6.03
N SER A 173 -14.05 17.79 4.87
CA SER A 173 -13.75 17.05 3.64
C SER A 173 -13.80 15.51 3.82
N TYR A 174 -13.10 14.75 2.98
CA TYR A 174 -12.99 13.30 3.08
C TYR A 174 -12.21 12.86 4.34
N TYR A 175 -11.36 13.73 4.90
CA TYR A 175 -10.64 13.46 6.16
C TYR A 175 -11.58 13.28 7.37
N ALA A 176 -12.83 13.75 7.29
CA ALA A 176 -13.83 13.52 8.34
C ALA A 176 -14.13 12.04 8.58
N TYR A 177 -13.80 11.18 7.61
CA TYR A 177 -14.01 9.74 7.67
C TYR A 177 -12.79 8.99 8.22
N THR A 178 -11.62 9.63 8.31
CA THR A 178 -10.39 9.04 8.86
C THR A 178 -10.56 8.57 10.32
N LYS A 179 -11.54 9.12 11.04
CA LYS A 179 -11.93 8.63 12.37
C LYS A 179 -12.31 7.15 12.37
N TYR A 180 -12.88 6.62 11.28
CA TYR A 180 -13.27 5.20 11.23
C TYR A 180 -12.05 4.29 11.12
N ASP A 181 -10.98 4.73 10.46
CA ASP A 181 -9.69 4.05 10.46
C ASP A 181 -9.12 3.97 11.89
N PHE A 182 -9.13 5.09 12.62
CA PHE A 182 -8.63 5.13 14.01
C PHE A 182 -9.54 4.41 15.01
N MET A 183 -10.86 4.40 14.79
CA MET A 183 -11.78 3.54 15.55
C MET A 183 -11.48 2.05 15.34
N PHE A 184 -11.11 1.65 14.11
CA PHE A 184 -10.65 0.29 13.85
C PHE A 184 -9.36 -0.01 14.62
N PHE A 185 -8.35 0.86 14.56
CA PHE A 185 -7.08 0.64 15.26
C PHE A 185 -7.22 0.62 16.79
N GLU A 186 -8.03 1.52 17.36
CA GLU A 186 -8.37 1.47 18.78
C GLU A 186 -9.06 0.15 19.15
N ALA A 187 -10.00 -0.32 18.34
CA ALA A 187 -10.68 -1.58 18.56
C ALA A 187 -9.73 -2.79 18.44
N LEU A 188 -8.78 -2.74 17.49
CA LEU A 188 -7.75 -3.76 17.28
C LEU A 188 -6.87 -3.93 18.52
N VAL A 189 -6.33 -2.83 19.05
CA VAL A 189 -5.53 -2.84 20.29
C VAL A 189 -6.33 -3.43 21.46
N ASN A 190 -7.59 -3.04 21.58
CA ASN A 190 -8.50 -3.54 22.61
C ASN A 190 -9.04 -4.94 22.35
N LYS A 191 -8.60 -5.62 21.27
CA LYS A 191 -9.06 -6.95 20.85
C LYS A 191 -10.59 -7.03 20.71
N ASN A 192 -11.25 -5.91 20.43
CA ASN A 192 -12.70 -5.78 20.38
C ASN A 192 -13.21 -5.98 18.95
N THR A 193 -13.45 -7.25 18.59
CA THR A 193 -13.87 -7.65 17.23
C THR A 193 -15.17 -6.98 16.79
N GLU A 194 -16.12 -6.78 17.71
CA GLU A 194 -17.39 -6.11 17.40
C GLU A 194 -17.19 -4.62 17.05
N LYS A 195 -16.31 -3.91 17.75
CA LYS A 195 -15.95 -2.53 17.39
C LYS A 195 -15.13 -2.48 16.10
N MET A 196 -14.24 -3.44 15.83
CA MET A 196 -13.52 -3.54 14.55
C MET A 196 -14.50 -3.67 13.38
N LYS A 197 -15.47 -4.59 13.48
CA LYS A 197 -16.52 -4.77 12.47
C LYS A 197 -17.36 -3.52 12.27
N ARG A 198 -17.75 -2.83 13.35
CA ARG A 198 -18.50 -1.56 13.27
C ARG A 198 -17.73 -0.49 12.50
N ALA A 199 -16.43 -0.35 12.74
CA ALA A 199 -15.58 0.58 12.02
C ALA A 199 -15.46 0.20 10.52
N ILE A 200 -15.28 -1.09 10.21
CA ILE A 200 -15.26 -1.60 8.83
C ILE A 200 -16.58 -1.32 8.11
N HIS A 201 -17.73 -1.61 8.74
CA HIS A 201 -19.03 -1.36 8.12
C HIS A 201 -19.24 0.12 7.81
N LYS A 202 -18.71 1.04 8.62
CA LYS A 202 -18.73 2.48 8.31
C LYS A 202 -17.93 2.79 7.05
N LEU A 203 -16.75 2.19 6.87
CA LEU A 203 -15.94 2.37 5.67
C LEU A 203 -16.59 1.79 4.40
N LEU A 204 -17.49 0.81 4.55
CA LEU A 204 -18.29 0.22 3.47
C LEU A 204 -19.57 1.01 3.14
N GLU A 205 -19.97 2.02 3.93
CA GLU A 205 -21.17 2.79 3.61
C GLU A 205 -21.00 3.56 2.28
N PRO A 206 -21.99 3.55 1.36
CA PRO A 206 -21.91 4.18 0.04
C PRO A 206 -21.35 5.60 0.02
N LYS A 207 -21.86 6.44 0.92
CA LYS A 207 -21.46 7.84 1.05
C LYS A 207 -20.01 7.99 1.50
N ILE A 208 -19.52 7.08 2.35
CA ILE A 208 -18.18 7.12 2.93
C ILE A 208 -17.19 6.54 1.93
N ALA A 209 -17.43 5.32 1.44
CA ALA A 209 -16.61 4.63 0.46
C ALA A 209 -16.31 5.52 -0.76
N LYS A 210 -17.35 6.14 -1.35
CA LYS A 210 -17.18 7.06 -2.50
C LYS A 210 -16.20 8.20 -2.21
N LYS A 211 -16.18 8.73 -0.98
CA LYS A 211 -15.32 9.86 -0.60
C LYS A 211 -13.91 9.44 -0.24
N ILE A 212 -13.74 8.35 0.50
CA ILE A 212 -12.40 7.89 0.92
C ILE A 212 -11.62 7.25 -0.24
N LEU A 213 -12.31 6.76 -1.27
CA LEU A 213 -11.70 6.14 -2.45
C LEU A 213 -11.44 7.12 -3.61
N PHE A 214 -12.01 8.33 -3.58
CA PHE A 214 -12.03 9.27 -4.71
C PHE A 214 -10.64 9.59 -5.29
N ASP A 215 -9.64 9.78 -4.43
CA ASP A 215 -8.26 10.13 -4.80
C ASP A 215 -7.27 9.08 -4.26
N THR A 216 -7.63 7.80 -4.44
CA THR A 216 -6.79 6.66 -4.06
C THR A 216 -6.31 5.91 -5.31
N ASP A 217 -5.82 4.68 -5.13
CA ASP A 217 -5.23 3.90 -6.21
C ASP A 217 -6.22 3.61 -7.33
N ILE A 218 -6.06 4.28 -8.46
CA ILE A 218 -6.97 4.15 -9.61
C ILE A 218 -7.03 2.72 -10.17
N ASN A 219 -6.01 1.90 -9.92
CA ASN A 219 -5.98 0.53 -10.40
C ASN A 219 -6.92 -0.39 -9.63
N TYR A 220 -7.34 -0.03 -8.40
CA TYR A 220 -8.11 -0.90 -7.52
C TYR A 220 -9.39 -0.23 -7.00
N SER A 221 -9.34 1.07 -6.72
CA SER A 221 -10.40 1.82 -6.03
C SER A 221 -11.73 1.90 -6.79
N PHE A 222 -11.73 1.57 -8.08
CA PHE A 222 -12.96 1.49 -8.88
C PHE A 222 -13.72 0.17 -8.70
N TYR A 223 -13.18 -0.84 -8.01
CA TYR A 223 -13.90 -2.10 -7.72
C TYR A 223 -13.66 -2.66 -6.31
N LEU A 224 -12.62 -2.19 -5.60
CA LEU A 224 -12.29 -2.61 -4.23
C LEU A 224 -12.33 -1.45 -3.24
N ASN A 225 -12.69 -1.77 -1.99
CA ASN A 225 -12.46 -0.92 -0.84
C ASN A 225 -11.13 -1.31 -0.20
N ILE A 226 -10.06 -0.64 -0.64
CA ILE A 226 -8.68 -0.95 -0.26
C ILE A 226 -8.45 -0.88 1.25
N TYR A 227 -9.07 0.07 1.96
CA TYR A 227 -8.91 0.22 3.42
C TYR A 227 -9.54 -0.96 4.17
N VAL A 228 -10.75 -1.39 3.76
CA VAL A 228 -11.42 -2.54 4.37
C VAL A 228 -10.61 -3.81 4.20
N LEU A 229 -10.05 -4.05 3.01
CA LEU A 229 -9.17 -5.20 2.75
C LEU A 229 -7.91 -5.14 3.60
N MET A 230 -7.22 -3.99 3.64
CA MET A 230 -6.00 -3.81 4.44
C MET A 230 -6.26 -4.07 5.93
N TYR A 231 -7.31 -3.47 6.49
CA TYR A 231 -7.64 -3.60 7.92
C TYR A 231 -8.12 -5.00 8.28
N SER A 232 -8.90 -5.64 7.41
CA SER A 232 -9.32 -7.03 7.63
C SER A 232 -8.11 -7.99 7.63
N LYS A 233 -7.13 -7.78 6.75
CA LYS A 233 -5.89 -8.58 6.72
C LYS A 233 -5.00 -8.31 7.93
N ILE A 234 -4.91 -7.06 8.39
CA ILE A 234 -4.20 -6.70 9.64
C ILE A 234 -4.86 -7.37 10.84
N ALA A 235 -6.21 -7.31 10.96
CA ALA A 235 -6.93 -8.00 12.03
C ALA A 235 -6.66 -9.52 11.99
N LEU A 236 -6.73 -10.12 10.80
CA LEU A 236 -6.45 -11.55 10.61
C LEU A 236 -5.00 -11.91 10.95
N LEU A 237 -4.03 -11.04 10.63
CA LEU A 237 -2.61 -11.22 10.95
C LEU A 237 -2.40 -11.36 12.47
N HIS A 238 -3.24 -10.65 13.24
CA HIS A 238 -3.24 -10.67 14.70
C HIS A 238 -4.28 -11.63 15.32
N GLY A 239 -4.80 -12.57 14.53
CA GLY A 239 -5.67 -13.64 15.02
C GLY A 239 -7.16 -13.30 15.10
N PHE A 240 -7.60 -12.18 14.52
CA PHE A 240 -9.00 -11.77 14.50
C PHE A 240 -9.60 -11.94 13.11
N ASP A 241 -10.28 -13.06 12.85
CA ASP A 241 -11.15 -13.19 11.68
C ASP A 241 -12.45 -12.41 11.91
N LEU A 242 -12.67 -11.38 11.10
CA LEU A 242 -13.84 -10.50 11.20
C LEU A 242 -15.03 -10.98 10.37
N GLY A 243 -14.86 -12.03 9.54
CA GLY A 243 -15.93 -12.61 8.73
C GLY A 243 -16.45 -11.69 7.63
N ILE A 244 -15.63 -10.74 7.15
CA ILE A 244 -16.02 -9.78 6.11
C ILE A 244 -16.13 -10.49 4.76
N ASN A 245 -17.25 -10.28 4.09
CA ASN A 245 -17.48 -10.70 2.72
C ASN A 245 -18.40 -9.68 2.04
N ASP A 246 -17.79 -8.70 1.37
CA ASP A 246 -18.50 -7.65 0.64
C ASP A 246 -18.08 -7.66 -0.82
N LYS A 247 -18.91 -7.18 -1.74
CA LYS A 247 -18.57 -7.07 -3.16
C LYS A 247 -17.28 -6.26 -3.40
N MET A 248 -17.01 -5.26 -2.56
CA MET A 248 -15.80 -4.41 -2.62
C MET A 248 -14.69 -4.91 -1.69
N ALA A 249 -14.97 -5.88 -0.82
CA ALA A 249 -13.96 -6.55 0.01
C ALA A 249 -14.24 -8.06 0.06
N PRO A 250 -14.00 -8.78 -1.05
CA PRO A 250 -14.29 -10.20 -1.16
C PRO A 250 -13.49 -11.03 -0.14
N LYS A 251 -14.14 -12.04 0.45
CA LYS A 251 -13.52 -12.89 1.49
C LYS A 251 -12.22 -13.57 1.02
N ASN A 252 -12.12 -13.98 -0.24
CA ASN A 252 -10.93 -14.65 -0.79
C ASN A 252 -9.68 -13.76 -0.83
N LEU A 253 -9.83 -12.44 -0.68
CA LEU A 253 -8.71 -11.49 -0.58
C LEU A 253 -8.23 -11.28 0.86
N ILE A 254 -9.01 -11.74 1.85
CA ILE A 254 -8.76 -11.58 3.28
C ILE A 254 -8.13 -12.87 3.83
N ASP A 255 -6.89 -13.09 3.46
CA ASP A 255 -6.03 -14.14 3.98
C ASP A 255 -4.60 -13.62 4.14
N ASN A 256 -3.73 -14.30 4.88
CA ASN A 256 -2.32 -13.93 5.01
C ASN A 256 -1.38 -15.06 4.53
N THR A 257 -1.87 -15.91 3.62
CA THR A 257 -1.10 -17.05 3.11
C THR A 257 -0.13 -16.56 2.04
N SER A 258 1.16 -16.68 2.30
CA SER A 258 2.21 -16.37 1.34
C SER A 258 2.17 -17.32 0.15
N LEU A 259 2.66 -16.87 -1.00
CA LEU A 259 2.95 -17.76 -2.12
C LEU A 259 4.10 -18.72 -1.77
N GLN A 260 4.17 -19.84 -2.49
CA GLN A 260 5.29 -20.79 -2.37
C GLN A 260 6.62 -20.14 -2.80
N SER A 261 6.59 -19.30 -3.84
CA SER A 261 7.72 -18.52 -4.32
C SER A 261 7.26 -17.15 -4.83
N TYR A 262 8.14 -16.17 -4.73
CA TYR A 262 7.98 -14.85 -5.34
C TYR A 262 9.07 -14.67 -6.39
N GLU A 263 8.88 -15.28 -7.56
CA GLU A 263 9.89 -15.24 -8.62
C GLU A 263 10.05 -13.83 -9.18
N GLU A 264 11.26 -13.30 -9.06
CA GLU A 264 11.58 -11.96 -9.53
C GLU A 264 12.03 -12.00 -11.00
N PRO A 265 11.36 -11.23 -11.89
CA PRO A 265 11.59 -11.32 -13.33
C PRO A 265 12.94 -10.76 -13.77
N TYR A 266 13.61 -9.96 -12.93
CA TYR A 266 14.83 -9.25 -13.30
C TYR A 266 15.99 -9.53 -12.34
N ASP A 267 17.17 -9.79 -12.90
CA ASP A 267 18.37 -10.12 -12.11
C ASP A 267 18.81 -9.00 -11.17
N PHE A 268 18.54 -7.73 -11.51
CA PHE A 268 18.87 -6.62 -10.61
C PHE A 268 18.01 -6.62 -9.35
N MET A 269 16.77 -7.12 -9.39
CA MET A 269 15.92 -7.21 -8.20
C MET A 269 16.49 -8.19 -7.18
N LYS A 270 17.07 -9.29 -7.67
CA LYS A 270 17.67 -10.36 -6.86
C LYS A 270 18.91 -9.90 -6.08
N LYS A 271 19.52 -8.77 -6.46
CA LYS A 271 20.68 -8.18 -5.76
C LYS A 271 20.32 -7.57 -4.42
N ILE A 272 19.04 -7.29 -4.18
CA ILE A 272 18.55 -6.68 -2.94
C ILE A 272 17.61 -7.66 -2.25
N ASP A 273 17.99 -8.08 -1.06
CA ASP A 273 17.14 -8.85 -0.17
C ASP A 273 16.35 -7.91 0.76
N LEU A 274 15.01 -8.00 0.72
CA LEU A 274 14.12 -7.18 1.53
C LEU A 274 14.32 -7.38 3.03
N VAL A 275 14.69 -8.59 3.46
CA VAL A 275 14.85 -8.92 4.88
C VAL A 275 16.08 -8.23 5.47
N THR A 276 17.17 -8.13 4.69
CA THR A 276 18.45 -7.55 5.12
C THR A 276 18.71 -6.14 4.57
N LEU A 277 17.75 -5.55 3.86
CA LEU A 277 17.83 -4.19 3.35
C LEU A 277 17.78 -3.17 4.49
N THR A 278 18.92 -2.56 4.77
CA THR A 278 19.05 -1.43 5.70
C THR A 278 18.95 -0.09 4.96
N PRO A 279 18.69 1.01 5.67
CA PRO A 279 18.70 2.35 5.09
C PRO A 279 20.01 2.73 4.39
N GLU A 280 21.15 2.24 4.89
CA GLU A 280 22.48 2.46 4.33
C GLU A 280 22.64 1.71 3.00
N LYS A 281 22.32 0.41 2.98
CA LYS A 281 22.35 -0.41 1.75
C LYS A 281 21.39 0.13 0.69
N TRP A 282 20.21 0.59 1.12
CA TRP A 282 19.25 1.20 0.20
C TRP A 282 19.80 2.53 -0.35
N LYS A 283 20.46 3.35 0.47
CA LYS A 283 21.16 4.55 0.00
C LYS A 283 22.18 4.21 -1.07
N GLU A 284 23.08 3.28 -0.78
CA GLU A 284 24.15 2.84 -1.69
C GLU A 284 23.57 2.36 -3.03
N TRP A 285 22.49 1.56 -2.98
CA TRP A 285 21.75 1.16 -4.17
C TRP A 285 21.26 2.38 -4.98
N THR A 286 20.57 3.31 -4.33
CA THR A 286 20.00 4.47 -5.04
C THR A 286 21.07 5.40 -5.59
N GLU A 287 22.21 5.55 -4.91
CA GLU A 287 23.37 6.32 -5.38
C GLU A 287 24.02 5.64 -6.61
N ASP A 288 24.26 4.33 -6.56
CA ASP A 288 24.81 3.55 -7.68
C ASP A 288 23.92 3.61 -8.95
N TYR A 289 22.60 3.65 -8.78
CA TYR A 289 21.63 3.76 -9.87
C TYR A 289 21.20 5.20 -10.20
N SER A 290 21.79 6.22 -9.55
CA SER A 290 21.60 7.63 -9.91
C SER A 290 22.72 8.19 -10.78
N ILE A 291 23.78 7.42 -11.04
CA ILE A 291 24.88 7.82 -11.92
C ILE A 291 24.35 7.83 -13.36
N ILE A 292 24.29 9.02 -13.96
CA ILE A 292 23.84 9.21 -15.34
C ILE A 292 25.04 9.03 -16.27
N VAL A 293 25.04 7.97 -17.07
CA VAL A 293 25.88 7.92 -18.28
C VAL A 293 25.11 8.62 -19.40
N PRO A 294 25.69 9.65 -20.06
CA PRO A 294 25.05 10.32 -21.19
C PRO A 294 24.65 9.31 -22.27
N ILE A 295 23.45 9.50 -22.83
CA ILE A 295 23.00 8.72 -23.99
C ILE A 295 23.76 9.26 -25.20
N THR A 296 24.77 8.53 -25.66
CA THR A 296 25.46 8.77 -26.95
C THR A 296 24.72 8.09 -28.08
#